data_AF-A0A3B5PVY1-F1
#
_entry.id   AF-A0A3B5PVY1-F1
#
_cell.length_a   1.000
_cell.length_b   1.000
_cell.length_c   1.000
_cell.angle_alpha   90.00
_cell.angle_beta   90.00
_cell.angle_gamma   90.00
#
_symmetry.space_group_name_H-M   'P 1'
#
loop_
_entity.id
_entity.type
_entity.pdbx_description
1 polymer ?
#
loop_
_entity_poly.entity_id
_entity_poly.type
_entity_poly.pdbx_seq_one_letter_code
_entity_poly.pdbx_strand_id
1 'polypeptide(L)'
;PGFSFLLFFSVYCQDVIQDPVISWKLKTESAEMKCSHKKDISHTQMYWYRQRPGETMTLVVYTPFRGQPDYGENLQSKYSAVKDTVETGALTVKDLQPDDSGVYFCAVSKHSDVRKHNS
;
A
#
# COMPACT_ATOMS: atom_id res chain seq x y z
N PRO A 1 -7.93 39.04 24.78
CA PRO A 1 -7.20 37.99 25.51
C PRO A 1 -7.49 36.58 24.96
N GLY A 2 -6.48 35.99 24.29
CA GLY A 2 -6.26 34.54 24.17
C GLY A 2 -7.15 33.73 23.21
N PHE A 3 -6.74 33.56 21.95
CA PHE A 3 -7.10 32.35 21.19
C PHE A 3 -6.09 31.26 21.53
N SER A 4 -6.58 30.15 22.07
CA SER A 4 -5.77 28.97 22.38
C SER A 4 -5.35 28.28 21.07
N PHE A 5 -4.06 28.04 20.90
CA PHE A 5 -3.52 27.25 19.79
C PHE A 5 -3.31 25.83 20.30
N LEU A 6 -4.07 24.87 19.78
CA LEU A 6 -3.83 23.44 20.04
C LEU A 6 -2.70 22.97 19.13
N LEU A 7 -1.54 22.65 19.71
CA LEU A 7 -0.45 21.97 19.01
C LEU A 7 -0.63 20.46 19.18
N PHE A 8 -0.98 19.77 18.10
CA PHE A 8 -0.95 18.31 18.04
C PHE A 8 0.52 17.86 17.90
N PHE A 9 1.06 17.19 18.93
CA PHE A 9 2.34 16.50 18.81
C PHE A 9 2.15 15.28 17.90
N SER A 10 2.59 15.36 16.64
CA SER A 10 2.70 14.16 15.81
C SER A 10 3.84 13.28 16.31
N VAL A 11 3.52 12.27 17.11
CA VAL A 11 4.38 11.10 17.30
C VAL A 11 4.36 10.30 15.99
N TYR A 12 5.27 10.59 15.06
CA TYR A 12 5.46 9.77 13.86
C TYR A 12 6.29 8.52 14.22
N CYS A 13 5.66 7.55 14.87
CA CYS A 13 6.17 6.18 14.92
C CYS A 13 5.46 5.35 13.84
N GLN A 14 5.73 5.67 12.58
CA GLN A 14 5.27 4.86 11.45
C GLN A 14 6.44 4.03 10.93
N ASP A 15 6.45 2.75 11.27
CA ASP A 15 7.41 1.77 10.76
C ASP A 15 7.19 1.47 9.28
N VAL A 16 6.06 1.88 8.70
CA VAL A 16 5.73 1.77 7.27
C VAL A 16 5.38 3.17 6.77
N ILE A 17 6.04 3.59 5.70
CA ILE A 17 5.92 4.91 5.08
C ILE A 17 5.44 4.72 3.65
N GLN A 18 4.35 5.38 3.29
CA GLN A 18 3.78 5.37 1.95
C GLN A 18 3.82 6.78 1.34
N ASP A 19 4.16 6.86 0.05
CA ASP A 19 4.28 8.11 -0.70
C ASP A 19 3.75 7.95 -2.13
N PRO A 20 2.97 8.88 -2.67
CA PRO A 20 2.41 10.06 -1.99
C PRO A 20 1.25 9.69 -1.05
N VAL A 21 1.00 10.51 -0.04
CA VAL A 21 -0.17 10.38 0.84
C VAL A 21 -1.47 10.67 0.09
N ILE A 22 -1.41 11.59 -0.88
CA ILE A 22 -2.53 11.99 -1.73
C ILE A 22 -2.04 12.08 -3.16
N SER A 23 -2.76 11.45 -4.10
CA SER A 23 -2.44 11.48 -5.52
C SER A 23 -3.69 11.84 -6.32
N TRP A 24 -3.62 12.94 -7.08
CA TRP A 24 -4.65 13.34 -8.03
C TRP A 24 -4.08 13.22 -9.44
N LYS A 25 -4.70 12.37 -10.27
CA LYS A 25 -4.24 12.05 -11.62
C LYS A 25 -5.42 12.05 -12.58
N LEU A 26 -5.16 12.36 -13.85
CA LEU A 26 -6.18 12.32 -14.88
C LEU A 26 -6.50 10.87 -15.25
N LYS A 27 -7.68 10.64 -15.83
CA LYS A 27 -8.02 9.33 -16.42
C LYS A 27 -6.97 8.97 -17.47
N THR A 28 -6.73 7.66 -17.67
CA THR A 28 -5.73 7.10 -18.58
C THR A 28 -4.26 7.30 -18.17
N GLU A 29 -3.97 8.14 -17.18
CA GLU A 29 -2.65 8.15 -16.55
C GLU A 29 -2.45 6.92 -15.66
N SER A 30 -1.21 6.70 -15.24
CA SER A 30 -0.88 5.75 -14.18
C SER A 30 -0.57 6.50 -12.88
N ALA A 31 -1.00 5.93 -11.75
CA ALA A 31 -0.62 6.40 -10.42
C ALA A 31 0.32 5.39 -9.77
N GLU A 32 1.39 5.88 -9.13
CA GLU A 32 2.32 5.06 -8.36
C GLU A 32 2.23 5.42 -6.88
N MET A 33 2.19 4.39 -6.03
CA MET A 33 2.34 4.48 -4.59
C MET A 33 3.58 3.69 -4.18
N LYS A 34 4.57 4.40 -3.64
CA LYS A 34 5.78 3.81 -3.06
C LYS A 34 5.52 3.47 -1.61
N CYS A 35 6.16 2.40 -1.15
CA CYS A 35 6.15 1.96 0.22
C CYS A 35 7.57 1.65 0.68
N SER A 36 7.90 2.07 1.91
CA SER A 36 9.14 1.71 2.59
C SER A 36 8.85 1.35 4.04
N HIS A 37 9.71 0.56 4.68
CA HIS A 37 9.58 0.27 6.10
C HIS A 37 10.89 0.32 6.87
N LYS A 38 10.79 0.53 8.19
CA LYS A 38 11.90 0.54 9.16
C LYS A 38 11.99 -0.75 9.98
N LYS A 39 11.15 -1.75 9.67
CA LYS A 39 11.19 -3.08 10.27
C LYS A 39 12.47 -3.84 9.90
N ASP A 40 12.77 -4.89 10.66
CA ASP A 40 13.92 -5.76 10.43
C ASP A 40 13.82 -6.55 9.11
N ILE A 41 14.96 -7.07 8.65
CA ILE A 41 15.11 -7.77 7.36
C ILE A 41 14.29 -9.05 7.20
N SER A 42 13.66 -9.56 8.27
CA SER A 42 12.77 -10.72 8.17
C SER A 42 11.38 -10.36 7.63
N HIS A 43 11.05 -9.07 7.51
CA HIS A 43 9.81 -8.57 6.91
C HIS A 43 9.90 -8.58 5.39
N THR A 44 10.01 -9.78 4.81
CA THR A 44 10.24 -9.98 3.39
C THR A 44 8.97 -9.90 2.55
N GLN A 45 7.80 -9.76 3.16
CA GLN A 45 6.50 -9.72 2.49
C GLN A 45 5.93 -8.31 2.51
N MET A 46 5.37 -7.88 1.37
CA MET A 46 4.63 -6.63 1.27
C MET A 46 3.25 -6.89 0.66
N TYR A 47 2.25 -6.22 1.20
CA TYR A 47 0.84 -6.38 0.84
C TYR A 47 0.28 -5.03 0.45
N TRP A 48 -0.49 -5.03 -0.62
CA TRP A 48 -1.07 -3.83 -1.18
C TRP A 48 -2.57 -3.95 -1.15
N TYR A 49 -3.21 -3.05 -0.42
CA TYR A 49 -4.66 -3.07 -0.24
C TYR A 49 -5.30 -1.84 -0.87
N ARG A 50 -6.56 -2.00 -1.24
CA ARG A 50 -7.45 -0.91 -1.64
C ARG A 50 -8.70 -0.93 -0.78
N GLN A 51 -9.14 0.25 -0.36
CA GLN A 51 -10.42 0.47 0.29
C GLN A 51 -11.21 1.55 -0.44
N ARG A 52 -12.41 1.22 -0.90
CA ARG A 52 -13.36 2.22 -1.41
C ARG A 52 -14.27 2.72 -0.29
N PRO A 53 -14.85 3.93 -0.43
CA PRO A 53 -15.83 4.42 0.54
C PRO A 53 -16.98 3.41 0.71
N GLY A 54 -17.21 2.96 1.94
CA GLY A 54 -18.28 2.00 2.26
C GLY A 54 -17.96 0.53 1.99
N GLU A 55 -16.77 0.19 1.46
CA GLU A 55 -16.32 -1.18 1.25
C GLU A 55 -15.28 -1.61 2.29
N THR A 56 -15.16 -2.92 2.50
CA THR A 56 -14.05 -3.51 3.25
C THR A 56 -12.74 -3.38 2.48
N MET A 57 -11.63 -3.45 3.20
CA MET A 57 -10.30 -3.46 2.61
C MET A 57 -10.07 -4.77 1.82
N THR A 58 -9.63 -4.65 0.57
CA THR A 58 -9.38 -5.79 -0.33
C THR A 58 -7.91 -5.87 -0.70
N LEU A 59 -7.34 -7.07 -0.64
CA LEU A 59 -5.96 -7.32 -1.10
C LEU A 59 -5.91 -7.22 -2.62
N VAL A 60 -5.08 -6.32 -3.14
CA VAL A 60 -4.84 -6.14 -4.58
C VAL A 60 -3.74 -7.08 -5.04
N VAL A 61 -2.62 -7.08 -4.32
CA VAL A 61 -1.43 -7.86 -4.67
C VAL A 61 -0.56 -8.10 -3.44
N TYR A 62 0.02 -9.28 -3.40
CA TYR A 62 1.06 -9.69 -2.47
C TYR A 62 2.40 -9.75 -3.19
N THR A 63 3.44 -9.13 -2.64
CA THR A 63 4.80 -9.16 -3.18
C THR A 63 5.82 -9.71 -2.18
N PRO A 64 6.34 -10.94 -2.41
CA PRO A 64 7.48 -11.46 -1.68
C PRO A 64 8.81 -10.88 -2.21
N PHE A 65 9.78 -10.64 -1.34
CA PHE A 65 11.14 -10.28 -1.76
C PHE A 65 11.76 -11.42 -2.58
N ARG A 66 12.29 -11.10 -3.77
CA ARG A 66 12.85 -12.05 -4.74
C ARG A 66 11.88 -13.15 -5.23
N GLY A 67 10.57 -12.95 -5.08
CA GLY A 67 9.56 -13.84 -5.63
C GLY A 67 8.65 -13.13 -6.62
N GLN A 68 7.69 -13.87 -7.17
CA GLN A 68 6.71 -13.32 -8.10
C GLN A 68 5.56 -12.67 -7.33
N PRO A 69 5.08 -11.49 -7.76
CA PRO A 69 3.84 -10.91 -7.26
C PRO A 69 2.65 -11.85 -7.46
N ASP A 70 1.83 -12.01 -6.43
CA ASP A 70 0.56 -12.73 -6.48
C ASP A 70 -0.59 -11.71 -6.50
N TYR A 71 -1.22 -11.58 -7.67
CA TYR A 71 -2.33 -10.64 -7.86
C TYR A 71 -3.64 -11.32 -7.47
N GLY A 72 -4.54 -10.56 -6.84
CA GLY A 72 -5.94 -10.98 -6.74
C GLY A 72 -6.54 -11.29 -8.12
N GLU A 73 -7.64 -12.03 -8.15
CA GLU A 73 -8.25 -12.53 -9.39
C GLU A 73 -8.38 -11.46 -10.48
N ASN A 74 -7.77 -11.72 -11.64
CA ASN A 74 -7.81 -10.86 -12.84
C ASN A 74 -7.27 -9.42 -12.67
N LEU A 75 -6.44 -9.16 -11.65
CA LEU A 75 -5.91 -7.82 -11.38
C LEU A 75 -4.56 -7.50 -12.06
N GLN A 76 -3.87 -8.49 -12.63
CA GLN A 76 -2.52 -8.33 -13.18
C GLN A 76 -2.42 -7.37 -14.39
N SER A 77 -3.49 -7.20 -15.16
CA SER A 77 -3.53 -6.21 -16.24
C SER A 77 -3.62 -4.78 -15.69
N LYS A 78 -4.31 -4.61 -14.56
CA LYS A 78 -4.63 -3.31 -13.96
C LYS A 78 -3.53 -2.79 -13.03
N TYR A 79 -2.87 -3.69 -12.32
CA TYR A 79 -1.86 -3.35 -11.32
C TYR A 79 -0.49 -3.90 -11.72
N SER A 80 0.55 -3.18 -11.35
CA SER A 80 1.93 -3.67 -11.35
C SER A 80 2.50 -3.43 -9.96
N ALA A 81 3.12 -4.44 -9.36
CA ALA A 81 3.79 -4.27 -8.09
C ALA A 81 5.21 -4.81 -8.14
N VAL A 82 6.12 -4.05 -7.55
CA VAL A 82 7.53 -4.39 -7.44
C VAL A 82 7.97 -4.29 -5.98
N LYS A 83 8.96 -5.12 -5.63
CA LYS A 83 9.61 -5.12 -4.33
C LYS A 83 11.11 -5.15 -4.54
N ASP A 84 11.69 -3.96 -4.69
CA ASP A 84 13.09 -3.77 -5.10
C ASP A 84 14.07 -4.23 -4.02
N THR A 85 13.77 -3.90 -2.75
CA THR A 85 14.53 -4.36 -1.59
C THR A 85 13.61 -5.04 -0.58
N VAL A 86 14.20 -5.56 0.51
CA VAL A 86 13.41 -6.06 1.63
C VAL A 86 12.54 -4.94 2.21
N GLU A 87 13.02 -3.70 2.21
CA GLU A 87 12.37 -2.54 2.83
C GLU A 87 11.43 -1.79 1.89
N THR A 88 11.74 -1.73 0.59
CA THR A 88 11.03 -0.87 -0.37
C THR A 88 10.24 -1.64 -1.42
N GLY A 89 9.17 -1.03 -1.89
CA GLY A 89 8.40 -1.49 -3.03
C GLY A 89 7.51 -0.40 -3.60
N ALA A 90 6.86 -0.69 -4.71
CA ALA A 90 5.91 0.23 -5.35
C ALA A 90 4.73 -0.54 -5.95
N LEU A 91 3.55 0.08 -5.89
CA LEU A 91 2.34 -0.31 -6.58
C LEU A 91 2.00 0.74 -7.63
N THR A 92 1.86 0.33 -8.88
CA THR A 92 1.37 1.14 -9.97
C THR A 92 -0.04 0.70 -10.36
N VAL A 93 -0.98 1.64 -10.36
CA VAL A 93 -2.32 1.47 -10.94
C VAL A 93 -2.28 2.04 -12.35
N LYS A 94 -2.52 1.18 -13.36
CA LYS A 94 -2.46 1.55 -14.78
C LYS A 94 -3.81 2.06 -15.26
N ASP A 95 -3.83 2.83 -16.33
CA ASP A 95 -5.04 3.24 -17.07
C ASP A 95 -6.20 3.70 -16.18
N LEU A 96 -5.94 4.69 -15.32
CA LEU A 96 -6.86 5.12 -14.26
C LEU A 96 -8.29 5.36 -14.75
N GLN A 97 -9.25 4.79 -14.02
CA GLN A 97 -10.70 4.93 -14.16
C GLN A 97 -11.30 5.48 -12.86
N PRO A 98 -12.52 6.07 -12.89
CA PRO A 98 -13.19 6.55 -11.68
C PRO A 98 -13.24 5.51 -10.55
N ASP A 99 -13.50 4.26 -10.92
CA ASP A 99 -13.64 3.12 -10.01
C ASP A 99 -12.34 2.72 -9.31
N ASP A 100 -11.20 3.23 -9.76
CA ASP A 100 -9.91 3.02 -9.08
C ASP A 100 -9.70 3.99 -7.92
N SER A 101 -10.57 4.99 -7.78
CA SER A 101 -10.55 5.93 -6.66
C SER A 101 -10.80 5.17 -5.35
N GLY A 102 -9.95 5.46 -4.37
CA GLY A 102 -10.00 4.83 -3.07
C GLY A 102 -8.74 5.13 -2.29
N VAL A 103 -8.69 4.63 -1.06
CA VAL A 103 -7.48 4.69 -0.24
C VAL A 103 -6.67 3.43 -0.50
N TYR A 104 -5.39 3.61 -0.78
CA TYR A 104 -4.45 2.52 -0.97
C TYR A 104 -3.55 2.42 0.27
N PHE A 105 -3.31 1.20 0.72
CA PHE A 105 -2.49 0.92 1.89
C PHE A 105 -1.38 -0.07 1.55
N CYS A 106 -0.24 0.12 2.20
CA CYS A 106 0.84 -0.84 2.22
C CYS A 106 0.96 -1.46 3.61
N ALA A 107 1.15 -2.78 3.68
CA ALA A 107 1.51 -3.48 4.91
C ALA A 107 2.68 -4.43 4.66
N VAL A 108 3.42 -4.77 5.72
CA VAL A 108 4.60 -5.64 5.63
C VAL A 108 4.54 -6.72 6.70
N SER A 109 5.03 -7.92 6.38
CA SER A 109 5.02 -9.06 7.31
C SER A 109 6.26 -9.92 7.16
N LYS A 110 6.52 -10.74 8.17
CA LYS A 110 7.49 -11.83 8.12
C LYS A 110 6.93 -12.98 7.32
N HIS A 111 7.82 -13.72 6.64
CA HIS A 111 7.44 -14.88 5.82
C HIS A 111 6.60 -15.95 6.55
N SER A 112 6.72 -16.05 7.89
CA SER A 112 6.03 -17.03 8.72
C SER A 112 4.70 -16.57 9.34
N ASP A 113 4.31 -15.29 9.19
CA ASP A 113 3.15 -14.70 9.90
C ASP A 113 1.86 -14.63 9.06
N VAL A 114 1.75 -15.45 7.99
CA VAL A 114 0.49 -15.58 7.25
C VAL A 114 -0.47 -16.49 8.03
N ARG A 115 -1.13 -15.96 9.05
CA ARG A 115 -2.35 -16.57 9.58
C ARG A 115 -3.45 -16.34 8.55
N LYS A 116 -3.72 -17.34 7.71
CA LYS A 116 -4.93 -17.38 6.89
C LYS A 116 -6.14 -17.34 7.84
N HIS A 117 -6.75 -16.17 8.00
CA HIS A 117 -8.12 -16.13 8.48
C HIS A 117 -9.01 -16.53 7.30
N ASN A 118 -9.30 -17.83 7.21
CA ASN A 118 -10.42 -18.31 6.42
C ASN A 118 -11.68 -17.80 7.14
N SER A 119 -12.35 -16.81 6.54
CA SER A 119 -13.72 -16.46 6.91
C SER A 119 -14.71 -17.41 6.26
#